data_AF-A0A1D9MGV3-F1
#
_entry.id   AF-A0A1D9MGV3-F1
#
_cell.length_a   1.000
_cell.length_b   1.000
_cell.length_c   1.000
_cell.angle_alpha   90.00
_cell.angle_beta   90.00
_cell.angle_gamma   90.00
#
_symmetry.space_group_name_H-M   'P 1'
#
loop_
_entity.id
_entity.type
_entity.pdbx_description
1 polymer ?
#
loop_
_entity_poly.entity_id
_entity_poly.type
_entity_poly.pdbx_seq_one_letter_code
_entity_poly.pdbx_strand_id
1 'polypeptide(L)'
;MCAALAASPGAEARAEGASAQKSAPMSAIDWLSRSVVTPAAMAPGALPGSHATPAPGHGARAGEPPVSGGVSLEDVSVASLDTPSANALGLLPTARTGLPPDLWGTTPEADLAAALHKERLDTLPAVQSFLIELLLAELRPPVTPAPEGRNVLFLARIDRLLDIGALEPALAMLEAADTTDPEIFRRHFDTALLLGQEDEACKVMEETPALAPSYPARIFCLARRGDWQAAALTFDTGATLGQIEPDLEPLLARFLDPELAEGAEDLPPPARPSPLVFRMMEAIGQPLPTGPLPVAFAQSDLRSNTGWKAQIEAAERLTRMGALDPNQLLGLYTQQRAAASGGVWDRVSLVSDLDAALGAGRAARVAQLLPATFDAMQAQELEPALAELYGARVAALGLPYEPGALAFRLGLLSEEFEAVAAARTPADLDERLLIGLARGATAGVPAQDQLGLVLKQVFDAPPAAVPAPYQALLPGQLGLALLSAIDDVTEGAKGDYPRVVNGLNLLRYTGLETLARRAALELVILERNG
;
A
#
# COMPACT_ATOMS: atom_id res chain seq x y z
N MET A 1 -66.55 16.34 43.16
CA MET A 1 -66.23 15.02 43.78
C MET A 1 -64.76 14.73 43.52
N CYS A 2 -64.02 14.55 44.62
CA CYS A 2 -62.70 13.94 44.77
C CYS A 2 -61.49 14.38 43.92
N ALA A 3 -60.46 14.77 44.67
CA ALA A 3 -59.05 14.95 44.35
C ALA A 3 -58.38 13.74 43.68
N ALA A 4 -57.27 13.98 42.96
CA ALA A 4 -55.90 13.69 43.45
C ALA A 4 -54.85 13.53 42.32
N LEU A 5 -53.71 14.23 42.47
CA LEU A 5 -52.30 13.81 42.23
C LEU A 5 -51.87 13.40 40.78
N ALA A 6 -50.70 13.73 40.22
CA ALA A 6 -49.44 14.27 40.73
C ALA A 6 -48.48 14.71 39.58
N ALA A 7 -47.45 15.45 39.98
CA ALA A 7 -46.06 15.49 39.47
C ALA A 7 -45.68 16.38 38.26
N SER A 8 -44.74 17.28 38.57
CA SER A 8 -44.06 18.28 37.73
C SER A 8 -42.70 17.74 37.21
N PRO A 9 -41.71 18.56 36.77
CA PRO A 9 -41.27 18.63 35.38
C PRO A 9 -39.79 18.25 35.14
N GLY A 10 -39.40 18.20 33.86
CA GLY A 10 -38.09 18.63 33.33
C GLY A 10 -36.82 18.03 33.95
N ALA A 11 -36.29 16.98 33.33
CA ALA A 11 -34.90 16.58 33.51
C ALA A 11 -34.02 17.29 32.45
N GLU A 12 -33.18 18.19 32.93
CA GLU A 12 -32.07 18.80 32.18
C GLU A 12 -31.04 17.72 31.82
N ALA A 13 -30.84 17.48 30.52
CA ALA A 13 -29.71 16.69 30.04
C ALA A 13 -28.44 17.54 30.12
N ARG A 14 -27.57 17.24 31.09
CA ARG A 14 -26.20 17.76 31.13
C ARG A 14 -25.42 17.15 29.97
N ALA A 15 -24.92 17.99 29.08
CA ALA A 15 -23.89 17.64 28.12
C ALA A 15 -22.59 17.34 28.88
N GLU A 16 -22.21 16.07 28.94
CA GLU A 16 -20.85 15.68 29.30
C GLU A 16 -19.91 16.10 28.18
N GLY A 17 -18.94 16.93 28.53
CA GLY A 17 -17.90 17.40 27.63
C GLY A 17 -17.07 16.22 27.13
N ALA A 18 -16.93 16.14 25.81
CA ALA A 18 -15.98 15.26 25.16
C ALA A 18 -14.57 15.62 25.65
N SER A 19 -13.99 14.76 26.49
CA SER A 19 -12.57 14.77 26.76
C SER A 19 -11.81 14.46 25.47
N ALA A 20 -10.89 15.34 25.10
CA ALA A 20 -9.97 15.18 23.99
C ALA A 20 -9.34 13.77 23.98
N GLN A 21 -9.60 13.02 22.92
CA GLN A 21 -8.96 11.73 22.68
C GLN A 21 -7.47 11.97 22.38
N LYS A 22 -6.64 11.26 23.14
CA LYS A 22 -5.19 11.13 22.98
C LYS A 22 -4.85 10.68 21.55
N SER A 23 -3.76 11.22 21.03
CA SER A 23 -3.13 10.96 19.72
C SER A 23 -3.31 9.52 19.22
N ALA A 24 -4.24 9.32 18.29
CA ALA A 24 -4.34 8.10 17.50
C ALA A 24 -3.08 7.95 16.61
N PRO A 25 -2.66 6.72 16.27
CA PRO A 25 -1.50 6.53 15.39
C PRO A 25 -1.72 7.23 14.04
N MET A 26 -0.69 7.92 13.53
CA MET A 26 -0.77 8.67 12.26
C MET A 26 -0.79 7.80 10.99
N SER A 27 -0.87 6.47 11.14
CA SER A 27 -1.01 5.56 9.99
C SER A 27 -2.46 5.46 9.59
N ALA A 28 -2.73 5.53 8.29
CA ALA A 28 -4.04 5.15 7.75
C ALA A 28 -4.27 3.63 7.76
N ILE A 29 -3.21 2.84 7.95
CA ILE A 29 -3.26 1.38 7.96
C ILE A 29 -3.46 0.86 9.39
N ASP A 30 -4.60 0.20 9.62
CA ASP A 30 -5.03 -0.30 10.93
C ASP A 30 -4.09 -1.36 11.53
N TRP A 31 -3.48 -2.21 10.69
CA TRP A 31 -2.61 -3.30 11.16
C TRP A 31 -1.16 -2.87 11.39
N LEU A 32 -0.68 -1.86 10.67
CA LEU A 32 0.72 -1.39 10.67
C LEU A 32 1.10 -0.65 11.96
N SER A 33 0.13 -0.31 12.80
CA SER A 33 0.31 0.71 13.83
C SER A 33 0.14 0.25 15.26
N ARG A 34 0.04 -1.06 15.47
CA ARG A 34 -0.17 -1.65 16.79
C ARG A 34 1.08 -2.29 17.38
N SER A 35 2.10 -2.59 16.57
CA SER A 35 3.34 -3.19 17.08
C SER A 35 4.13 -2.23 17.99
N VAL A 36 4.02 -0.94 17.71
CA VAL A 36 4.85 0.13 18.25
C VAL A 36 3.90 1.29 18.58
N VAL A 37 3.37 1.30 19.80
CA VAL A 37 2.50 2.36 20.34
C VAL A 37 3.22 2.96 21.53
N THR A 38 3.40 4.28 21.57
CA THR A 38 4.00 4.97 22.72
C THR A 38 2.94 5.17 23.82
N PRO A 39 3.03 4.54 25.01
CA PRO A 39 2.17 4.89 26.13
C PRO A 39 2.40 6.34 26.54
N ALA A 40 1.33 7.03 26.94
CA ALA A 40 1.39 8.41 27.41
C ALA A 40 2.35 8.63 28.59
N ALA A 41 2.76 7.58 29.30
CA ALA A 41 3.72 7.62 30.39
C ALA A 41 5.19 7.61 29.95
N MET A 42 5.49 7.34 28.66
CA MET A 42 6.85 7.22 28.12
C MET A 42 7.20 8.30 27.08
N ALA A 43 6.32 9.28 26.86
CA ALA A 43 6.65 10.46 26.08
C ALA A 43 7.81 11.23 26.75
N PRO A 44 8.83 11.68 25.99
CA PRO A 44 9.94 12.48 26.53
C PRO A 44 9.38 13.82 27.03
N GLY A 45 9.08 13.86 28.33
CA GLY A 45 8.39 14.96 29.00
C GLY A 45 7.75 14.54 30.33
N ALA A 46 7.41 13.25 30.49
CA ALA A 46 6.88 12.71 31.73
C ALA A 46 8.00 12.20 32.67
N LEU A 47 8.88 13.09 33.14
CA LEU A 47 9.69 12.82 34.32
C LEU A 47 8.88 13.21 35.57
N PRO A 48 8.49 12.27 36.45
CA PRO A 48 8.01 12.62 37.78
C PRO A 48 9.24 13.03 38.61
N GLY A 49 9.60 14.31 38.60
CA GLY A 49 10.76 14.76 39.37
C GLY A 49 11.13 16.23 39.33
N SER A 50 10.64 17.05 38.38
CA SER A 50 10.91 18.49 38.43
C SER A 50 9.91 19.22 39.33
N HIS A 51 9.97 18.94 40.63
CA HIS A 51 9.51 19.90 41.62
C HIS A 51 10.50 21.07 41.61
N ALA A 52 10.22 22.08 40.80
CA ALA A 52 10.74 23.41 41.06
C ALA A 52 10.19 23.84 42.43
N THR A 53 11.04 23.77 43.46
CA THR A 53 10.77 24.40 44.76
C THR A 53 10.45 25.88 44.52
N PRO A 54 9.26 26.38 44.88
CA PRO A 54 9.03 27.80 44.90
C PRO A 54 9.90 28.41 45.99
N ALA A 55 10.60 29.50 45.67
CA ALA A 55 11.32 30.29 46.64
C ALA A 55 10.39 30.67 47.82
N PRO A 56 10.88 30.65 49.08
CA PRO A 56 10.03 30.96 50.22
C PRO A 56 9.79 32.48 50.28
N GLY A 57 8.58 32.90 49.96
CA GLY A 57 8.15 34.27 50.19
C GLY A 57 6.78 34.57 49.62
N HIS A 58 5.87 34.99 50.51
CA HIS A 58 4.50 35.50 50.25
C HIS A 58 3.43 34.40 50.19
N GLY A 59 2.95 34.02 51.38
CA GLY A 59 1.83 33.10 51.55
C GLY A 59 0.53 33.67 50.96
N ALA A 60 -0.08 32.88 50.08
CA ALA A 60 -1.46 33.09 49.64
C ALA A 60 -2.41 32.82 50.82
N ARG A 61 -3.23 33.81 51.17
CA ARG A 61 -4.35 33.66 52.10
C ARG A 61 -5.48 32.91 51.40
N ALA A 62 -6.10 31.95 52.08
CA ALA A 62 -7.25 31.23 51.56
C ALA A 62 -8.45 32.19 51.39
N GLY A 63 -8.95 32.36 50.16
CA GLY A 63 -10.18 33.10 49.87
C GLY A 63 -10.20 33.99 48.62
N GLU A 64 -9.12 34.09 47.85
CA GLU A 64 -9.08 34.94 46.64
C GLU A 64 -9.06 34.10 45.35
N PRO A 65 -9.93 34.38 44.35
CA PRO A 65 -9.91 33.67 43.08
C PRO A 65 -8.63 34.01 42.28
N PRO A 66 -8.09 33.06 41.49
CA PRO A 66 -6.86 33.28 40.74
C PRO A 66 -7.05 34.39 39.69
N VAL A 67 -6.16 35.39 39.69
CA VAL A 67 -6.19 36.57 38.82
C VAL A 67 -5.51 36.38 37.46
N SER A 68 -5.33 35.14 37.00
CA SER A 68 -4.92 34.86 35.63
C SER A 68 -5.54 33.56 35.14
N GLY A 69 -6.41 33.67 34.13
CA GLY A 69 -6.85 32.52 33.33
C GLY A 69 -5.62 31.86 32.72
N GLY A 70 -5.51 30.54 32.87
CA GLY A 70 -4.32 29.77 32.53
C GLY A 70 -3.72 30.14 31.18
N VAL A 71 -2.39 30.21 31.15
CA VAL A 71 -1.64 30.33 29.89
C VAL A 71 -1.90 29.05 29.09
N SER A 72 -2.58 29.18 27.95
CA SER A 72 -2.53 28.19 26.89
C SER A 72 -1.08 28.14 26.39
N LEU A 73 -0.36 27.10 26.78
CA LEU A 73 0.92 26.77 26.14
C LEU A 73 0.57 26.30 24.73
N GLU A 74 0.86 27.14 23.75
CA GLU A 74 0.90 26.72 22.36
C GLU A 74 1.99 25.64 22.23
N ASP A 75 1.70 24.53 21.56
CA ASP A 75 2.70 23.51 21.24
C ASP A 75 3.72 24.12 20.28
N VAL A 76 4.83 24.62 20.85
CA VAL A 76 5.96 25.12 20.06
C VAL A 76 6.76 23.90 19.60
N SER A 77 6.46 23.41 18.39
CA SER A 77 7.35 22.47 17.70
C SER A 77 8.56 23.23 17.17
N VAL A 78 9.72 23.00 17.79
CA VAL A 78 11.00 23.57 17.34
C VAL A 78 11.61 22.59 16.35
N ALA A 79 11.52 22.91 15.06
CA ALA A 79 12.20 22.16 14.01
C ALA A 79 13.53 22.83 13.65
N SER A 80 14.62 22.05 13.59
CA SER A 80 15.85 22.50 12.96
C SER A 80 15.62 22.60 11.45
N LEU A 81 15.86 23.79 10.87
CA LEU A 81 15.78 24.02 9.42
C LEU A 81 16.84 23.22 8.63
N ASP A 82 17.84 22.66 9.32
CA ASP A 82 19.01 22.02 8.71
C ASP A 82 18.86 20.50 8.50
N THR A 83 17.77 19.86 8.98
CA THR A 83 17.56 18.43 8.74
C THR A 83 16.86 18.21 7.38
N PRO A 84 17.45 17.45 6.44
CA PRO A 84 16.80 17.13 5.17
C PRO A 84 15.46 16.43 5.40
N SER A 85 14.41 16.87 4.70
CA SER A 85 13.09 16.23 4.79
C SER A 85 13.09 14.89 4.05
N ALA A 86 12.55 13.86 4.69
CA ALA A 86 12.35 12.55 4.06
C ALA A 86 11.33 12.61 2.91
N ASN A 87 10.52 13.67 2.82
CA ASN A 87 9.61 13.90 1.69
C ASN A 87 10.34 13.98 0.34
N ALA A 88 11.65 14.27 0.36
CA ALA A 88 12.48 14.30 -0.84
C ALA A 88 12.91 12.91 -1.33
N LEU A 89 12.93 11.92 -0.42
CA LEU A 89 13.51 10.60 -0.69
C LEU A 89 12.69 9.83 -1.72
N GLY A 90 13.40 9.06 -2.53
CA GLY A 90 12.85 8.14 -3.51
C GLY A 90 13.95 7.21 -4.04
N LEU A 91 13.53 6.13 -4.70
CA LEU A 91 14.43 5.16 -5.33
C LEU A 91 14.55 5.37 -6.85
N LEU A 92 13.59 6.10 -7.44
CA LEU A 92 13.54 6.36 -8.87
C LEU A 92 13.87 7.83 -9.17
N PRO A 93 15.00 8.14 -9.82
CA PRO A 93 15.34 9.51 -10.15
C PRO A 93 14.39 10.06 -11.23
N THR A 94 14.12 11.37 -11.20
CA THR A 94 13.24 12.06 -12.17
C THR A 94 13.63 11.83 -13.64
N ALA A 95 14.92 11.64 -13.93
CA ALA A 95 15.39 11.33 -15.27
C ALA A 95 14.90 9.98 -15.81
N ARG A 96 14.56 9.04 -14.92
CA ARG A 96 13.97 7.74 -15.27
C ARG A 96 12.45 7.82 -15.40
N THR A 97 11.79 8.55 -14.49
CA THR A 97 10.32 8.62 -14.44
C THR A 97 9.71 9.62 -15.41
N GLY A 98 10.49 10.60 -15.85
CA GLY A 98 9.98 11.72 -16.66
C GLY A 98 9.08 12.69 -15.87
N LEU A 99 8.89 12.48 -14.57
CA LEU A 99 8.12 13.36 -13.70
C LEU A 99 8.92 14.65 -13.38
N PRO A 100 8.26 15.82 -13.36
CA PRO A 100 8.93 17.06 -12.99
C PRO A 100 9.35 17.05 -11.52
N PRO A 101 10.55 17.56 -11.17
CA PRO A 101 11.06 17.50 -9.80
C PRO A 101 10.25 18.33 -8.79
N ASP A 102 9.46 19.31 -9.21
CA ASP A 102 8.50 20.07 -8.38
C ASP A 102 7.06 19.57 -8.51
N LEU A 103 6.86 18.28 -8.79
CA LEU A 103 5.53 17.69 -8.97
C LEU A 103 4.53 18.08 -7.88
N TRP A 104 4.95 18.04 -6.61
CA TRP A 104 4.10 18.38 -5.47
C TRP A 104 3.74 19.87 -5.41
N GLY A 105 4.65 20.73 -5.87
CA GLY A 105 4.44 22.16 -6.01
C GLY A 105 3.87 22.84 -4.76
N THR A 106 2.78 23.57 -4.94
CA THR A 106 2.11 24.34 -3.87
C THR A 106 1.03 23.55 -3.13
N THR A 107 0.83 22.26 -3.44
CA THR A 107 -0.14 21.45 -2.70
C THR A 107 0.33 21.31 -1.25
N PRO A 108 -0.52 21.58 -0.26
CA PRO A 108 -0.21 21.29 1.14
C PRO A 108 0.17 19.84 1.34
N GLU A 109 1.23 19.58 2.12
CA GLU A 109 1.73 18.24 2.41
C GLU A 109 0.62 17.32 2.96
N ALA A 110 -0.22 17.84 3.85
CA ALA A 110 -1.34 17.10 4.45
C ALA A 110 -2.39 16.67 3.41
N ASP A 111 -2.65 17.50 2.39
CA ASP A 111 -3.61 17.19 1.32
C ASP A 111 -3.07 16.07 0.42
N LEU A 112 -1.76 16.08 0.14
CA LEU A 112 -1.11 15.00 -0.62
C LEU A 112 -1.15 13.68 0.16
N ALA A 113 -0.84 13.72 1.46
CA ALA A 113 -0.92 12.54 2.31
C ALA A 113 -2.35 11.97 2.37
N ALA A 114 -3.35 12.84 2.52
CA ALA A 114 -4.75 12.45 2.52
C ALA A 114 -5.19 11.86 1.17
N ALA A 115 -4.76 12.45 0.05
CA ALA A 115 -5.03 11.93 -1.29
C ALA A 115 -4.42 10.53 -1.47
N LEU A 116 -3.16 10.34 -1.07
CA LEU A 116 -2.49 9.04 -1.11
C LEU A 116 -3.16 8.00 -0.23
N HIS A 117 -3.72 8.35 0.93
CA HIS A 117 -4.46 7.41 1.79
C HIS A 117 -5.85 7.06 1.26
N LYS A 118 -6.47 7.96 0.48
CA LYS A 118 -7.80 7.70 -0.11
C LYS A 118 -7.73 6.78 -1.33
N GLU A 119 -6.58 6.73 -1.99
CA GLU A 119 -6.39 5.99 -3.24
C GLU A 119 -6.87 4.53 -3.15
N ARG A 120 -7.40 4.01 -4.25
CA ARG A 120 -7.96 2.66 -4.27
C ARG A 120 -6.93 1.66 -4.81
N LEU A 121 -6.92 0.46 -4.24
CA LEU A 121 -6.04 -0.62 -4.69
C LEU A 121 -6.66 -1.44 -5.83
N ASP A 122 -7.98 -1.37 -6.01
CA ASP A 122 -8.72 -2.02 -7.10
C ASP A 122 -8.76 -1.11 -8.34
N THR A 123 -7.61 -0.96 -9.01
CA THR A 123 -7.41 -0.12 -10.20
C THR A 123 -6.73 -0.86 -11.35
N LEU A 124 -6.76 -0.28 -12.55
CA LEU A 124 -6.13 -0.82 -13.77
C LEU A 124 -4.61 -1.02 -13.60
N PRO A 125 -4.00 -2.08 -14.17
CA PRO A 125 -2.57 -2.37 -13.99
C PRO A 125 -1.63 -1.24 -14.39
N ALA A 126 -1.89 -0.53 -15.49
CA ALA A 126 -1.06 0.60 -15.91
C ALA A 126 -1.14 1.76 -14.91
N VAL A 127 -2.32 1.99 -14.34
CA VAL A 127 -2.55 3.03 -13.31
C VAL A 127 -1.86 2.66 -12.01
N GLN A 128 -1.98 1.39 -11.57
CA GLN A 128 -1.29 0.85 -10.40
C GLN A 128 0.24 0.97 -10.56
N SER A 129 0.77 0.62 -11.74
CA SER A 129 2.21 0.70 -12.04
C SER A 129 2.70 2.14 -11.97
N PHE A 130 1.95 3.09 -12.53
CA PHE A 130 2.27 4.51 -12.44
C PHE A 130 2.19 5.04 -11.00
N LEU A 131 1.21 4.59 -10.21
CA LEU A 131 1.14 4.93 -8.80
C LEU A 131 2.38 4.45 -8.04
N ILE A 132 2.83 3.21 -8.25
CA ILE A 132 4.07 2.69 -7.65
C ILE A 132 5.28 3.53 -8.08
N GLU A 133 5.38 3.87 -9.36
CA GLU A 133 6.45 4.74 -9.88
C GLU A 133 6.45 6.11 -9.21
N LEU A 134 5.27 6.73 -9.07
CA LEU A 134 5.08 8.00 -8.37
C LEU A 134 5.46 7.90 -6.88
N LEU A 135 5.07 6.82 -6.21
CA LEU A 135 5.39 6.57 -4.80
C LEU A 135 6.88 6.36 -4.57
N LEU A 136 7.62 5.88 -5.57
CA LEU A 136 9.07 5.63 -5.50
C LEU A 136 9.92 6.76 -6.09
N ALA A 137 9.31 7.77 -6.70
CA ALA A 137 10.02 8.88 -7.34
C ALA A 137 10.76 9.77 -6.33
N GLU A 138 11.99 10.17 -6.66
CA GLU A 138 12.72 11.23 -5.97
C GLU A 138 12.18 12.58 -6.43
N LEU A 139 11.52 13.33 -5.53
CA LEU A 139 10.78 14.55 -5.85
C LEU A 139 11.07 15.61 -4.79
N ARG A 140 11.15 16.90 -5.16
CA ARG A 140 11.31 17.96 -4.16
C ARG A 140 10.08 18.00 -3.24
N PRO A 141 10.26 18.18 -1.91
CA PRO A 141 9.14 18.32 -0.97
C PRO A 141 8.14 19.42 -1.38
N PRO A 142 6.85 19.29 -1.00
CA PRO A 142 5.88 20.37 -1.19
C PRO A 142 6.34 21.65 -0.50
N VAL A 143 6.00 22.80 -1.10
CA VAL A 143 6.39 24.12 -0.56
C VAL A 143 5.69 24.42 0.76
N THR A 144 4.49 23.88 0.96
CA THR A 144 3.67 24.07 2.15
C THR A 144 3.73 22.81 3.02
N PRO A 145 4.54 22.80 4.10
CA PRO A 145 4.66 21.64 4.99
C PRO A 145 3.38 21.42 5.79
N ALA A 146 3.22 20.22 6.34
CA ALA A 146 2.11 19.90 7.23
C ALA A 146 2.19 20.75 8.52
N PRO A 147 1.06 21.25 9.05
CA PRO A 147 1.04 21.99 10.30
C PRO A 147 1.35 21.10 11.52
N GLU A 148 1.01 19.81 11.42
CA GLU A 148 1.23 18.79 12.45
C GLU A 148 2.01 17.62 11.85
N GLY A 149 3.03 17.15 12.55
CA GLY A 149 3.87 16.03 12.12
C GLY A 149 5.00 16.44 11.16
N ARG A 150 6.00 15.56 11.04
CA ARG A 150 7.14 15.70 10.11
C ARG A 150 7.05 14.59 9.07
N ASN A 151 7.42 14.88 7.82
CA ASN A 151 7.53 13.88 6.76
C ASN A 151 6.22 13.10 6.52
N VAL A 152 5.07 13.76 6.67
CA VAL A 152 3.75 13.13 6.61
C VAL A 152 3.49 12.58 5.20
N LEU A 153 3.96 13.29 4.16
CA LEU A 153 3.88 12.81 2.78
C LEU A 153 4.76 11.57 2.56
N PHE A 154 5.98 11.54 3.09
CA PHE A 154 6.84 10.35 3.03
C PHE A 154 6.17 9.15 3.69
N LEU A 155 5.63 9.32 4.91
CA LEU A 155 4.93 8.24 5.60
C LEU A 155 3.70 7.76 4.82
N ALA A 156 2.92 8.67 4.22
CA ALA A 156 1.79 8.28 3.39
C ALA A 156 2.21 7.49 2.14
N ARG A 157 3.37 7.81 1.55
CA ARG A 157 3.94 7.04 0.44
C ARG A 157 4.35 5.64 0.88
N ILE A 158 5.03 5.53 2.03
CA ILE A 158 5.41 4.24 2.62
C ILE A 158 4.16 3.42 2.92
N ASP A 159 3.19 3.98 3.65
CA ASP A 159 1.96 3.29 4.01
C ASP A 159 1.28 2.75 2.74
N ARG A 160 1.16 3.56 1.68
CA ARG A 160 0.61 3.08 0.41
C ARG A 160 1.41 1.94 -0.23
N LEU A 161 2.75 1.97 -0.20
CA LEU A 161 3.57 0.85 -0.69
C LEU A 161 3.35 -0.43 0.14
N LEU A 162 3.17 -0.30 1.45
CA LEU A 162 2.87 -1.43 2.33
C LEU A 162 1.49 -2.02 2.04
N ASP A 163 0.48 -1.18 1.79
CA ASP A 163 -0.86 -1.61 1.36
C ASP A 163 -0.86 -2.38 0.02
N ILE A 164 0.06 -2.03 -0.88
CA ILE A 164 0.28 -2.74 -2.16
C ILE A 164 1.06 -4.05 -1.96
N GLY A 165 1.79 -4.20 -0.85
CA GLY A 165 2.69 -5.32 -0.58
C GLY A 165 4.11 -5.11 -1.11
N ALA A 166 4.44 -3.91 -1.56
CA ALA A 166 5.76 -3.51 -2.06
C ALA A 166 6.73 -3.22 -0.90
N LEU A 167 6.96 -4.23 -0.06
CA LEU A 167 7.70 -4.09 1.20
C LEU A 167 9.20 -3.84 0.99
N GLU A 168 9.83 -4.50 0.02
CA GLU A 168 11.26 -4.31 -0.25
C GLU A 168 11.61 -2.86 -0.64
N PRO A 169 10.94 -2.22 -1.62
CA PRO A 169 11.23 -0.82 -1.93
C PRO A 169 10.79 0.13 -0.80
N ALA A 170 9.73 -0.19 -0.04
CA ALA A 170 9.38 0.59 1.15
C ALA A 170 10.49 0.54 2.21
N LEU A 171 11.05 -0.64 2.48
CA LEU A 171 12.16 -0.82 3.43
C LEU A 171 13.39 -0.03 2.97
N ALA A 172 13.76 -0.11 1.69
CA ALA A 172 14.89 0.64 1.16
C ALA A 172 14.73 2.17 1.32
N MET A 173 13.51 2.69 1.14
CA MET A 173 13.23 4.11 1.41
C MET A 173 13.31 4.45 2.90
N LEU A 174 12.83 3.56 3.78
CA LEU A 174 12.87 3.73 5.24
C LEU A 174 14.31 3.70 5.77
N GLU A 175 15.16 2.84 5.24
CA GLU A 175 16.59 2.74 5.59
C GLU A 175 17.40 3.95 5.10
N ALA A 176 16.98 4.58 4.02
CA ALA A 176 17.58 5.82 3.52
C ALA A 176 17.17 7.06 4.33
N ALA A 177 16.12 6.95 5.15
CA ALA A 177 15.62 8.03 5.98
C ALA A 177 16.30 8.09 7.36
N ASP A 178 15.99 9.13 8.12
CA ASP A 178 16.44 9.26 9.51
C ASP A 178 15.70 8.26 10.40
N THR A 179 16.33 7.12 10.69
CA THR A 179 15.77 6.06 11.53
C THR A 179 15.64 6.45 13.00
N THR A 180 16.09 7.64 13.41
CA THR A 180 15.82 8.20 14.75
C THR A 180 14.48 8.91 14.86
N ASP A 181 13.75 9.06 13.75
CA ASP A 181 12.37 9.52 13.73
C ASP A 181 11.44 8.37 14.17
N PRO A 182 10.66 8.53 15.26
CA PRO A 182 9.84 7.43 15.79
C PRO A 182 8.80 6.87 14.81
N GLU A 183 8.21 7.71 13.96
CA GLU A 183 7.19 7.24 13.01
C GLU A 183 7.80 6.50 11.83
N ILE A 184 8.99 6.92 11.39
CA ILE A 184 9.77 6.22 10.37
C ILE A 184 10.27 4.88 10.92
N PHE A 185 10.84 4.89 12.13
CA PHE A 185 11.32 3.68 12.78
C PHE A 185 10.20 2.64 12.97
N ARG A 186 8.99 3.10 13.31
CA ARG A 186 7.82 2.24 13.41
C ARG A 186 7.53 1.49 12.11
N ARG A 187 7.45 2.20 10.98
CA ARG A 187 7.24 1.57 9.66
C ARG A 187 8.40 0.64 9.31
N HIS A 188 9.63 1.05 9.61
CA HIS A 188 10.82 0.24 9.40
C HIS A 188 10.72 -1.08 10.16
N PHE A 189 10.41 -1.05 11.46
CA PHE A 189 10.29 -2.23 12.30
C PHE A 189 9.21 -3.20 11.80
N ASP A 190 8.01 -2.68 11.50
CA ASP A 190 6.91 -3.51 10.99
C ASP A 190 7.20 -4.11 9.62
N THR A 191 7.84 -3.35 8.72
CA THR A 191 8.25 -3.84 7.40
C THR A 191 9.33 -4.91 7.53
N ALA A 192 10.33 -4.69 8.39
CA ALA A 192 11.39 -5.64 8.67
C ALA A 192 10.83 -6.96 9.25
N LEU A 193 9.84 -6.90 10.14
CA LEU A 193 9.17 -8.09 10.66
C LEU A 193 8.53 -8.92 9.53
N LEU A 194 7.81 -8.29 8.60
CA LEU A 194 7.15 -9.01 7.49
C LEU A 194 8.14 -9.60 6.47
N LEU A 195 9.27 -8.92 6.23
CA LEU A 195 10.35 -9.41 5.37
C LEU A 195 11.27 -10.41 6.06
N GLY A 196 11.13 -10.59 7.37
CA GLY A 196 11.99 -11.45 8.17
C GLY A 196 13.41 -10.92 8.41
N GLN A 197 13.54 -9.60 8.47
CA GLN A 197 14.77 -8.86 8.71
C GLN A 197 14.77 -8.20 10.10
N GLU A 198 14.04 -8.77 11.07
CA GLU A 198 13.85 -8.16 12.39
C GLU A 198 15.12 -8.01 13.23
N ASP A 199 16.18 -8.79 12.95
CA ASP A 199 17.40 -8.78 13.77
C ASP A 199 18.09 -7.41 13.75
N GLU A 200 18.20 -6.77 12.59
CA GLU A 200 18.79 -5.42 12.47
C GLU A 200 17.87 -4.36 13.06
N ALA A 201 16.56 -4.47 12.85
CA ALA A 201 15.59 -3.54 13.42
C ALA A 201 15.58 -3.60 14.96
N CYS A 202 15.70 -4.79 15.54
CA CYS A 202 15.83 -4.97 16.99
C CYS A 202 17.13 -4.42 17.55
N LYS A 203 18.24 -4.53 16.81
CA LYS A 203 19.51 -3.91 17.20
C LYS A 203 19.39 -2.39 17.28
N VAL A 204 18.80 -1.75 16.27
CA VAL A 204 18.57 -0.29 16.28
C VAL A 204 17.69 0.13 17.47
N MET A 205 16.67 -0.67 17.80
CA MET A 205 15.81 -0.43 18.97
C MET A 205 16.58 -0.47 20.29
N GLU A 206 17.46 -1.46 20.48
CA GLU A 206 18.28 -1.58 21.69
C GLU A 206 19.27 -0.42 21.84
N GLU A 207 19.88 0.00 20.74
CA GLU A 207 20.84 1.11 20.70
C GLU A 207 20.15 2.47 20.90
N THR A 208 18.85 2.56 20.63
CA THR A 208 18.06 3.80 20.74
C THR A 208 16.81 3.61 21.61
N PRO A 209 16.94 3.57 22.95
CA PRO A 209 15.80 3.30 23.85
C PRO A 209 14.62 4.27 23.72
N ALA A 210 14.84 5.49 23.22
CA ALA A 210 13.78 6.46 22.95
C ALA A 210 12.86 6.04 21.79
N LEU A 211 13.31 5.13 20.92
CA LEU A 211 12.55 4.56 19.81
C LEU A 211 11.77 3.31 20.18
N ALA A 212 11.90 2.78 21.41
CA ALA A 212 11.26 1.55 21.86
C ALA A 212 9.88 1.84 22.50
N PRO A 213 8.78 1.85 21.74
CA PRO A 213 7.60 2.62 22.14
C PRO A 213 6.64 1.74 22.92
N SER A 214 6.54 0.45 22.61
CA SER A 214 5.64 -0.50 23.28
C SER A 214 6.42 -1.56 24.08
N TYR A 215 5.81 -2.05 25.17
CA TYR A 215 6.34 -3.19 25.93
C TYR A 215 6.47 -4.45 25.06
N PRO A 216 5.48 -4.85 24.25
CA PRO A 216 5.58 -6.04 23.40
C PRO A 216 6.79 -6.02 22.44
N ALA A 217 7.04 -4.91 21.75
CA ALA A 217 8.17 -4.80 20.82
C ALA A 217 9.52 -4.90 21.54
N ARG A 218 9.64 -4.25 22.70
CA ARG A 218 10.85 -4.33 23.53
C ARG A 218 11.09 -5.75 24.03
N ILE A 219 10.07 -6.43 24.53
CA ILE A 219 10.16 -7.82 25.00
C ILE A 219 10.61 -8.74 23.86
N PHE A 220 9.98 -8.59 22.69
CA PHE A 220 10.35 -9.34 21.49
C PHE A 220 11.82 -9.13 21.11
N CYS A 221 12.28 -7.88 21.05
CA CYS A 221 13.65 -7.60 20.65
C CYS A 221 14.69 -8.09 21.68
N LEU A 222 14.47 -7.90 22.98
CA LEU A 222 15.34 -8.44 24.02
C LEU A 222 15.48 -9.97 23.91
N ALA A 223 14.35 -10.67 23.74
CA ALA A 223 14.34 -12.12 23.55
C ALA A 223 15.08 -12.54 22.27
N ARG A 224 14.80 -11.89 21.13
CA ARG A 224 15.46 -12.18 19.85
C ARG A 224 16.97 -11.92 19.88
N ARG A 225 17.42 -11.00 20.71
CA ARG A 225 18.83 -10.64 20.94
C ARG A 225 19.50 -11.51 22.02
N GLY A 226 18.73 -12.39 22.66
CA GLY A 226 19.20 -13.39 23.62
C GLY A 226 19.19 -12.95 25.09
N ASP A 227 18.71 -11.73 25.39
CA ASP A 227 18.53 -11.25 26.76
C ASP A 227 17.16 -11.66 27.32
N TRP A 228 16.97 -12.97 27.46
CA TRP A 228 15.73 -13.57 27.97
C TRP A 228 15.37 -13.11 29.37
N GLN A 229 16.38 -12.85 30.22
CA GLN A 229 16.16 -12.37 31.59
C GLN A 229 15.61 -10.95 31.60
N ALA A 230 16.18 -10.04 30.80
CA ALA A 230 15.63 -8.69 30.66
C ALA A 230 14.24 -8.71 30.00
N ALA A 231 14.01 -9.60 29.04
CA ALA A 231 12.71 -9.75 28.39
C ALA A 231 11.62 -10.18 29.40
N ALA A 232 11.90 -11.20 30.22
CA ALA A 232 11.00 -11.67 31.28
C ALA A 232 10.73 -10.60 32.34
N LEU A 233 11.77 -9.90 32.82
CA LEU A 233 11.59 -8.80 33.77
C LEU A 233 10.75 -7.67 33.18
N THR A 234 10.96 -7.34 31.90
CA THR A 234 10.20 -6.31 31.18
C THR A 234 8.74 -6.73 31.04
N PHE A 235 8.47 -8.01 30.75
CA PHE A 235 7.13 -8.57 30.70
C PHE A 235 6.41 -8.49 32.06
N ASP A 236 7.02 -9.02 33.13
CA ASP A 236 6.40 -9.01 34.48
C ASP A 236 6.11 -7.58 34.96
N THR A 237 7.04 -6.66 34.70
CA THR A 237 6.87 -5.23 35.03
C THR A 237 5.74 -4.61 34.22
N GLY A 238 5.70 -4.85 32.90
CA GLY A 238 4.67 -4.32 32.01
C GLY A 238 3.28 -4.83 32.36
N ALA A 239 3.14 -6.14 32.59
CA ALA A 239 1.88 -6.78 32.97
C ALA A 239 1.39 -6.25 34.33
N THR A 240 2.28 -6.19 35.34
CA THR A 240 1.93 -5.68 36.68
C THR A 240 1.47 -4.22 36.65
N LEU A 241 2.07 -3.39 35.78
CA LEU A 241 1.73 -1.98 35.62
C LEU A 241 0.57 -1.72 34.65
N GLY A 242 -0.04 -2.78 34.09
CA GLY A 242 -1.13 -2.69 33.11
C GLY A 242 -0.71 -1.96 31.82
N GLN A 243 0.56 -2.10 31.43
CA GLN A 243 1.13 -1.51 30.21
C GLN A 243 1.16 -2.49 29.02
N ILE A 244 0.69 -3.72 29.24
CA ILE A 244 0.49 -4.74 28.21
C ILE A 244 -1.01 -4.97 28.12
N GLU A 245 -1.54 -4.99 26.91
CA GLU A 245 -2.95 -5.29 26.71
C GLU A 245 -3.26 -6.74 27.14
N PRO A 246 -4.38 -6.98 27.86
CA PRO A 246 -4.69 -8.31 28.42
C PRO A 246 -4.79 -9.44 27.39
N ASP A 247 -5.10 -9.13 26.14
CA ASP A 247 -5.16 -10.07 25.03
C ASP A 247 -3.76 -10.47 24.49
N LEU A 248 -2.74 -9.63 24.71
CA LEU A 248 -1.36 -9.91 24.31
C LEU A 248 -0.55 -10.64 25.40
N GLU A 249 -0.94 -10.54 26.66
CA GLU A 249 -0.22 -11.19 27.77
C GLU A 249 0.00 -12.70 27.57
N PRO A 250 -1.01 -13.51 27.17
CA PRO A 250 -0.82 -14.96 26.97
C PRO A 250 0.15 -15.28 25.85
N LEU A 251 0.16 -14.45 24.78
CA LEU A 251 1.09 -14.59 23.66
C LEU A 251 2.52 -14.30 24.09
N LEU A 252 2.74 -13.20 24.82
CA LEU A 252 4.06 -12.83 25.34
C LEU A 252 4.59 -13.86 26.34
N ALA A 253 3.74 -14.37 27.23
CA ALA A 253 4.12 -15.40 28.19
C ALA A 253 4.60 -16.69 27.48
N ARG A 254 3.83 -17.18 26.49
CA ARG A 254 4.21 -18.38 25.70
C ARG A 254 5.43 -18.15 24.81
N PHE A 255 5.65 -16.92 24.35
CA PHE A 255 6.83 -16.56 23.58
C PHE A 255 8.12 -16.57 24.43
N LEU A 256 8.02 -16.17 25.70
CA LEU A 256 9.17 -16.14 26.62
C LEU A 256 9.45 -17.47 27.30
N ASP A 257 8.42 -18.28 27.53
CA ASP A 257 8.52 -19.57 28.19
C ASP A 257 7.85 -20.66 27.32
N PRO A 258 8.65 -21.44 26.56
CA PRO A 258 8.14 -22.54 25.75
C PRO A 258 7.40 -23.61 26.54
N GLU A 259 7.72 -23.81 27.83
CA GLU A 259 7.02 -24.80 28.67
C GLU A 259 5.55 -24.42 28.89
N LEU A 260 5.22 -23.12 28.84
CA LEU A 260 3.83 -22.65 28.90
C LEU A 260 3.06 -22.90 27.60
N ALA A 261 3.76 -23.10 26.48
CA ALA A 261 3.15 -23.46 25.21
C ALA A 261 2.94 -24.97 25.07
N GLU A 262 3.79 -25.79 25.70
CA GLU A 262 3.73 -27.24 25.62
C GLU A 262 2.44 -27.81 26.25
N GLY A 263 1.55 -28.36 25.41
CA GLY A 263 0.30 -28.98 25.85
C GLY A 263 -0.81 -27.99 26.21
N ALA A 264 -0.58 -26.69 26.04
CA ALA A 264 -1.62 -25.68 26.18
C ALA A 264 -2.58 -25.69 24.98
N GLU A 265 -3.83 -25.27 25.19
CA GLU A 265 -4.78 -25.03 24.11
C GLU A 265 -4.30 -23.87 23.23
N ASP A 266 -4.53 -23.95 21.92
CA ASP A 266 -4.15 -22.89 20.98
C ASP A 266 -4.75 -21.55 21.35
N LEU A 267 -3.98 -20.48 21.14
CA LEU A 267 -4.50 -19.13 21.32
C LEU A 267 -5.55 -18.87 20.23
N PRO A 268 -6.62 -18.13 20.56
CA PRO A 268 -7.57 -17.69 19.56
C PRO A 268 -6.83 -16.82 18.52
N PRO A 269 -6.96 -17.10 17.22
CA PRO A 269 -6.27 -16.32 16.20
C PRO A 269 -6.77 -14.87 16.24
N PRO A 270 -5.86 -13.87 16.23
CA PRO A 270 -6.25 -12.47 16.23
C PRO A 270 -6.95 -12.13 14.91
N ALA A 271 -8.05 -11.35 14.99
CA ALA A 271 -8.80 -10.95 13.80
C ALA A 271 -8.00 -10.01 12.88
N ARG A 272 -7.09 -9.21 13.45
CA ARG A 272 -6.24 -8.24 12.75
C ARG A 272 -4.86 -8.21 13.41
N PRO A 273 -4.00 -9.21 13.14
CA PRO A 273 -2.66 -9.24 13.72
C PRO A 273 -1.84 -8.03 13.25
N SER A 274 -1.05 -7.45 14.15
CA SER A 274 0.08 -6.63 13.73
C SER A 274 1.22 -7.53 13.23
N PRO A 275 2.22 -7.00 12.50
CA PRO A 275 3.39 -7.77 12.09
C PRO A 275 4.11 -8.43 13.26
N LEU A 276 4.20 -7.73 14.41
CA LEU A 276 4.79 -8.28 15.62
C LEU A 276 3.99 -9.48 16.14
N VAL A 277 2.67 -9.34 16.28
CA VAL A 277 1.79 -10.44 16.70
C VAL A 277 1.90 -11.62 15.75
N PHE A 278 1.91 -11.37 14.44
CA PHE A 278 2.07 -12.40 13.42
C PHE A 278 3.39 -13.18 13.59
N ARG A 279 4.52 -12.48 13.79
CA ARG A 279 5.83 -13.14 14.01
C ARG A 279 5.91 -13.87 15.35
N MET A 280 5.26 -13.36 16.39
CA MET A 280 5.19 -14.04 17.68
C MET A 280 4.34 -15.32 17.61
N MET A 281 3.20 -15.28 16.91
CA MET A 281 2.36 -16.46 16.66
C MET A 281 3.15 -17.56 15.90
N GLU A 282 3.94 -17.18 14.89
CA GLU A 282 4.86 -18.08 14.20
C GLU A 282 5.91 -18.67 15.16
N ALA A 283 6.50 -17.84 16.03
CA ALA A 283 7.54 -18.26 16.99
C ALA A 283 7.04 -19.26 18.04
N ILE A 284 5.78 -19.17 18.47
CA ILE A 284 5.16 -20.13 19.40
C ILE A 284 4.59 -21.38 18.71
N GLY A 285 4.85 -21.56 17.40
CA GLY A 285 4.38 -22.72 16.64
C GLY A 285 2.91 -22.67 16.23
N GLN A 286 2.28 -21.49 16.25
CA GLN A 286 0.87 -21.28 15.86
C GLN A 286 0.77 -20.30 14.68
N PRO A 287 1.41 -20.59 13.53
CA PRO A 287 1.47 -19.66 12.40
C PRO A 287 0.08 -19.32 11.86
N LEU A 288 -0.12 -18.04 11.52
CA LEU A 288 -1.39 -17.56 10.95
C LEU A 288 -1.40 -17.74 9.43
N PRO A 289 -2.53 -18.17 8.83
CA PRO A 289 -2.65 -18.19 7.38
C PRO A 289 -2.64 -16.76 6.82
N THR A 290 -1.85 -16.51 5.78
CA THR A 290 -1.71 -15.17 5.17
C THR A 290 -2.80 -14.84 4.15
N GLY A 291 -3.51 -15.86 3.63
CA GLY A 291 -4.57 -15.71 2.62
C GLY A 291 -5.63 -14.65 2.97
N PRO A 292 -6.23 -14.68 4.18
CA PRO A 292 -7.21 -13.67 4.60
C PRO A 292 -6.59 -12.35 5.12
N LEU A 293 -5.27 -12.29 5.27
CA LEU A 293 -4.57 -11.10 5.77
C LEU A 293 -4.28 -10.09 4.64
N PRO A 294 -4.01 -8.82 4.98
CA PRO A 294 -3.55 -7.82 4.00
C PRO A 294 -2.37 -8.34 3.17
N VAL A 295 -2.27 -7.88 1.91
CA VAL A 295 -1.29 -8.41 0.94
C VAL A 295 0.16 -8.27 1.42
N ALA A 296 0.47 -7.28 2.26
CA ALA A 296 1.77 -7.15 2.93
C ALA A 296 2.25 -8.44 3.60
N PHE A 297 1.33 -9.20 4.23
CA PHE A 297 1.67 -10.46 4.89
C PHE A 297 2.00 -11.58 3.91
N ALA A 298 1.62 -11.47 2.63
CA ALA A 298 1.99 -12.48 1.63
C ALA A 298 3.52 -12.57 1.43
N GLN A 299 4.26 -11.51 1.72
CA GLN A 299 5.73 -11.52 1.63
C GLN A 299 6.38 -12.58 2.54
N SER A 300 5.79 -12.84 3.71
CA SER A 300 6.33 -13.86 4.63
C SER A 300 6.27 -15.27 4.04
N ASP A 301 5.38 -15.51 3.09
CA ASP A 301 5.20 -16.82 2.45
C ASP A 301 6.16 -17.05 1.29
N LEU A 302 6.86 -16.03 0.79
CA LEU A 302 7.89 -16.19 -0.25
C LEU A 302 9.18 -16.84 0.26
N ARG A 303 9.34 -16.97 1.57
CA ARG A 303 10.51 -17.58 2.20
C ARG A 303 10.64 -19.07 1.83
N SER A 304 11.88 -19.54 1.72
CA SER A 304 12.17 -20.90 1.28
C SER A 304 11.72 -22.01 2.23
N ASN A 305 11.43 -21.68 3.50
CA ASN A 305 10.90 -22.62 4.50
C ASN A 305 9.38 -22.80 4.42
N THR A 306 8.69 -21.99 3.62
CA THR A 306 7.25 -22.11 3.37
C THR A 306 6.97 -23.18 2.31
N GLY A 307 5.82 -23.84 2.40
CA GLY A 307 5.41 -24.83 1.39
C GLY A 307 5.20 -24.19 0.02
N TRP A 308 5.63 -24.87 -1.04
CA TRP A 308 5.62 -24.36 -2.42
C TRP A 308 4.25 -23.85 -2.90
N LYS A 309 3.14 -24.51 -2.51
CA LYS A 309 1.80 -24.03 -2.84
C LYS A 309 1.53 -22.63 -2.28
N ALA A 310 1.88 -22.39 -1.02
CA ALA A 310 1.68 -21.10 -0.37
C ALA A 310 2.62 -20.02 -0.95
N GLN A 311 3.86 -20.39 -1.31
CA GLN A 311 4.76 -19.49 -2.06
C GLN A 311 4.14 -19.03 -3.38
N ILE A 312 3.54 -19.94 -4.15
CA ILE A 312 2.89 -19.59 -5.42
C ILE A 312 1.66 -18.69 -5.17
N GLU A 313 0.76 -19.07 -4.25
CA GLU A 313 -0.43 -18.27 -3.94
C GLU A 313 -0.06 -16.85 -3.45
N ALA A 314 1.01 -16.72 -2.65
CA ALA A 314 1.54 -15.44 -2.23
C ALA A 314 2.13 -14.64 -3.39
N ALA A 315 2.94 -15.29 -4.24
CA ALA A 315 3.55 -14.66 -5.40
C ALA A 315 2.50 -14.17 -6.40
N GLU A 316 1.45 -14.96 -6.67
CA GLU A 316 0.31 -14.56 -7.49
C GLU A 316 -0.40 -13.32 -6.91
N ARG A 317 -0.69 -13.33 -5.60
CA ARG A 317 -1.31 -12.18 -4.93
C ARG A 317 -0.47 -10.91 -5.02
N LEU A 318 0.84 -11.01 -4.81
CA LEU A 318 1.77 -9.86 -4.89
C LEU A 318 1.94 -9.38 -6.34
N THR A 319 2.04 -10.30 -7.30
CA THR A 319 2.18 -9.97 -8.73
C THR A 319 0.93 -9.25 -9.24
N ARG A 320 -0.27 -9.67 -8.84
CA ARG A 320 -1.53 -8.98 -9.18
C ARG A 320 -1.54 -7.53 -8.71
N MET A 321 -0.91 -7.24 -7.58
CA MET A 321 -0.77 -5.88 -7.03
C MET A 321 0.39 -5.08 -7.65
N GLY A 322 1.20 -5.68 -8.51
CA GLY A 322 2.43 -5.08 -9.05
C GLY A 322 3.59 -5.02 -8.04
N ALA A 323 3.50 -5.74 -6.92
CA ALA A 323 4.51 -5.76 -5.86
C ALA A 323 5.63 -6.79 -6.09
N LEU A 324 5.40 -7.78 -6.97
CA LEU A 324 6.38 -8.81 -7.31
C LEU A 324 6.60 -8.83 -8.82
N ASP A 325 7.87 -8.89 -9.23
CA ASP A 325 8.27 -9.01 -10.65
C ASP A 325 7.73 -10.33 -11.25
N PRO A 326 7.05 -10.29 -12.42
CA PRO A 326 6.50 -11.49 -13.04
C PRO A 326 7.51 -12.61 -13.32
N ASN A 327 8.80 -12.30 -13.48
CA ASN A 327 9.85 -13.32 -13.65
C ASN A 327 10.09 -14.12 -12.36
N GLN A 328 9.88 -13.52 -11.19
CA GLN A 328 9.95 -14.25 -9.92
C GLN A 328 8.80 -15.26 -9.82
N LEU A 329 7.58 -14.85 -10.20
CA LEU A 329 6.43 -15.76 -10.30
C LEU A 329 6.69 -16.87 -11.33
N LEU A 330 7.26 -16.53 -12.50
CA LEU A 330 7.65 -17.51 -13.51
C LEU A 330 8.66 -18.53 -12.96
N GLY A 331 9.64 -18.07 -12.17
CA GLY A 331 10.58 -18.94 -11.48
C GLY A 331 9.89 -19.98 -10.60
N LEU A 332 8.85 -19.59 -9.86
CA LEU A 332 8.06 -20.50 -9.04
C LEU A 332 7.23 -21.49 -9.88
N TYR A 333 6.59 -21.02 -10.96
CA TYR A 333 5.82 -21.89 -11.87
C TYR A 333 6.67 -22.91 -12.63
N THR A 334 7.95 -22.61 -12.87
CA THR A 334 8.85 -23.46 -13.65
C THR A 334 9.82 -24.27 -12.80
N GLN A 335 9.82 -24.07 -11.47
CA GLN A 335 10.74 -24.72 -10.54
C GLN A 335 10.66 -26.25 -10.58
N GLN A 336 9.45 -26.81 -10.64
CA GLN A 336 9.22 -28.25 -10.73
C GLN A 336 7.85 -28.54 -11.37
N ARG A 337 7.58 -29.81 -11.68
CA ARG A 337 6.27 -30.21 -12.22
C ARG A 337 5.19 -30.06 -11.15
N ALA A 338 3.97 -29.77 -11.60
CA ALA A 338 2.79 -29.72 -10.74
C ALA A 338 2.70 -30.95 -9.82
N ALA A 339 2.51 -30.69 -8.52
CA ALA A 339 2.47 -31.74 -7.50
C ALA A 339 1.13 -32.50 -7.48
N ALA A 340 0.06 -31.87 -7.99
CA ALA A 340 -1.28 -32.45 -8.12
C ALA A 340 -2.02 -31.81 -9.31
N SER A 341 -3.32 -32.07 -9.45
CA SER A 341 -4.21 -31.39 -10.40
C SER A 341 -5.12 -30.41 -9.67
N GLY A 342 -5.57 -29.36 -10.35
CA GLY A 342 -6.55 -28.40 -9.82
C GLY A 342 -5.91 -27.13 -9.25
N GLY A 343 -6.61 -26.00 -9.45
CA GLY A 343 -6.25 -24.71 -8.85
C GLY A 343 -4.88 -24.21 -9.30
N VAL A 344 -4.02 -23.88 -8.34
CA VAL A 344 -2.63 -23.43 -8.57
C VAL A 344 -1.86 -24.38 -9.49
N TRP A 345 -2.08 -25.69 -9.36
CA TRP A 345 -1.34 -26.68 -10.12
C TRP A 345 -1.68 -26.72 -11.62
N ASP A 346 -2.89 -26.31 -11.98
CA ASP A 346 -3.27 -26.17 -13.38
C ASP A 346 -2.55 -24.98 -14.01
N ARG A 347 -2.42 -23.86 -13.29
CA ARG A 347 -1.62 -22.70 -13.72
C ARG A 347 -0.14 -23.06 -13.87
N VAL A 348 0.45 -23.76 -12.88
CA VAL A 348 1.82 -24.28 -12.97
C VAL A 348 2.02 -25.10 -14.25
N SER A 349 1.10 -26.02 -14.54
CA SER A 349 1.20 -26.88 -15.72
C SER A 349 1.05 -26.08 -17.02
N LEU A 350 0.04 -25.22 -17.12
CA LEU A 350 -0.26 -24.44 -18.32
C LEU A 350 0.85 -23.44 -18.65
N VAL A 351 1.33 -22.68 -17.65
CA VAL A 351 2.38 -21.67 -17.84
C VAL A 351 3.72 -22.34 -18.19
N SER A 352 4.10 -23.41 -17.50
CA SER A 352 5.35 -24.13 -17.81
C SER A 352 5.32 -24.80 -19.19
N ASP A 353 4.19 -25.37 -19.59
CA ASP A 353 4.00 -25.93 -20.94
C ASP A 353 4.05 -24.82 -22.02
N LEU A 354 3.45 -23.66 -21.76
CA LEU A 354 3.46 -22.52 -22.67
C LEU A 354 4.89 -21.98 -22.84
N ASP A 355 5.62 -21.80 -21.73
CA ASP A 355 7.03 -21.38 -21.75
C ASP A 355 7.90 -22.34 -22.56
N ALA A 356 7.78 -23.65 -22.29
CA ALA A 356 8.52 -24.67 -23.01
C ALA A 356 8.17 -24.70 -24.52
N ALA A 357 6.91 -24.48 -24.88
CA ALA A 357 6.48 -24.40 -26.27
C ALA A 357 7.05 -23.17 -26.98
N LEU A 358 7.07 -22.01 -26.31
CA LEU A 358 7.66 -20.77 -26.81
C LEU A 358 9.19 -20.89 -26.95
N GLY A 359 9.87 -21.43 -25.95
CA GLY A 359 11.32 -21.67 -25.97
C GLY A 359 11.74 -22.65 -27.08
N ALA A 360 10.89 -23.62 -27.41
CA ALA A 360 11.13 -24.57 -28.49
C ALA A 360 10.63 -24.10 -29.87
N GLY A 361 10.06 -22.90 -29.99
CA GLY A 361 9.54 -22.36 -31.26
C GLY A 361 8.34 -23.15 -31.83
N ARG A 362 7.55 -23.82 -30.99
CA ARG A 362 6.44 -24.69 -31.41
C ARG A 362 5.13 -23.91 -31.53
N ALA A 363 5.00 -23.04 -32.55
CA ALA A 363 3.85 -22.16 -32.74
C ALA A 363 2.48 -22.88 -32.69
N ALA A 364 2.36 -24.08 -33.28
CA ALA A 364 1.13 -24.87 -33.23
C ALA A 364 0.76 -25.31 -31.81
N ARG A 365 1.75 -25.61 -30.96
CA ARG A 365 1.53 -25.96 -29.55
C ARG A 365 1.18 -24.72 -28.73
N VAL A 366 1.82 -23.59 -29.00
CA VAL A 366 1.45 -22.30 -28.39
C VAL A 366 -0.02 -21.97 -28.68
N ALA A 367 -0.46 -22.09 -29.94
CA ALA A 367 -1.85 -21.85 -30.32
C ALA A 367 -2.87 -22.74 -29.58
N GLN A 368 -2.48 -23.97 -29.22
CA GLN A 368 -3.33 -24.88 -28.44
C GLN A 368 -3.39 -24.53 -26.95
N LEU A 369 -2.28 -24.05 -26.39
CA LEU A 369 -2.15 -23.78 -24.95
C LEU A 369 -2.64 -22.39 -24.55
N LEU A 370 -2.52 -21.41 -25.45
CA LEU A 370 -2.76 -20.01 -25.14
C LEU A 370 -4.15 -19.73 -24.56
N PRO A 371 -5.27 -20.24 -25.12
CA PRO A 371 -6.59 -19.98 -24.56
C PRO A 371 -6.75 -20.45 -23.11
N ALA A 372 -6.40 -21.71 -22.84
CA ALA A 372 -6.52 -22.27 -21.49
C ALA A 372 -5.58 -21.59 -20.49
N THR A 373 -4.39 -21.18 -20.94
CA THR A 373 -3.44 -20.43 -20.10
C THR A 373 -3.97 -19.04 -19.77
N PHE A 374 -4.53 -18.35 -20.76
CA PHE A 374 -5.14 -17.04 -20.57
C PHE A 374 -6.31 -17.12 -19.59
N ASP A 375 -7.24 -18.06 -19.78
CA ASP A 375 -8.40 -18.23 -18.89
C ASP A 375 -7.97 -18.52 -17.44
N ALA A 376 -6.95 -19.37 -17.26
CA ALA A 376 -6.44 -19.72 -15.94
C ALA A 376 -5.75 -18.55 -15.22
N MET A 377 -5.07 -17.69 -15.97
CA MET A 377 -4.44 -16.47 -15.44
C MET A 377 -5.48 -15.37 -15.19
N GLN A 378 -6.46 -15.22 -16.09
CA GLN A 378 -7.58 -14.30 -15.96
C GLN A 378 -8.43 -14.57 -14.73
N ALA A 379 -8.68 -15.84 -14.43
CA ALA A 379 -9.39 -16.23 -13.21
C ALA A 379 -8.71 -15.75 -11.91
N GLN A 380 -7.45 -15.29 -11.98
CA GLN A 380 -6.71 -14.72 -10.86
C GLN A 380 -6.25 -13.27 -11.12
N GLU A 381 -6.72 -12.63 -12.20
CA GLU A 381 -6.32 -11.29 -12.65
C GLU A 381 -4.81 -11.16 -12.95
N LEU A 382 -4.20 -12.24 -13.48
CA LEU A 382 -2.78 -12.32 -13.81
C LEU A 382 -2.50 -12.18 -15.32
N GLU A 383 -3.47 -11.78 -16.13
CA GLU A 383 -3.26 -11.50 -17.56
C GLU A 383 -2.17 -10.45 -17.82
N PRO A 384 -2.06 -9.35 -17.02
CA PRO A 384 -0.97 -8.39 -17.20
C PRO A 384 0.41 -9.03 -17.00
N ALA A 385 0.57 -9.89 -15.99
CA ALA A 385 1.81 -10.62 -15.76
C ALA A 385 2.11 -11.60 -16.91
N LEU A 386 1.08 -12.28 -17.42
CA LEU A 386 1.22 -13.13 -18.60
C LEU A 386 1.63 -12.31 -19.85
N ALA A 387 1.10 -11.10 -20.00
CA ALA A 387 1.42 -10.18 -21.09
C ALA A 387 2.86 -9.66 -21.01
N GLU A 388 3.34 -9.31 -19.81
CA GLU A 388 4.72 -8.89 -19.58
C GLU A 388 5.70 -10.01 -19.92
N LEU A 389 5.41 -11.24 -19.49
CA LEU A 389 6.28 -12.39 -19.75
C LEU A 389 6.28 -12.84 -21.23
N TYR A 390 5.12 -12.83 -21.89
CA TYR A 390 4.94 -13.51 -23.17
C TYR A 390 4.21 -12.72 -24.25
N GLY A 391 3.55 -11.62 -23.93
CA GLY A 391 2.62 -10.91 -24.81
C GLY A 391 3.22 -10.56 -26.17
N ALA A 392 4.35 -9.84 -26.17
CA ALA A 392 5.03 -9.44 -27.41
C ALA A 392 5.51 -10.66 -28.23
N ARG A 393 6.06 -11.68 -27.56
CA ARG A 393 6.57 -12.91 -28.19
C ARG A 393 5.45 -13.72 -28.84
N VAL A 394 4.32 -13.87 -28.16
CA VAL A 394 3.16 -14.63 -28.64
C VAL A 394 2.48 -13.88 -29.79
N ALA A 395 2.33 -12.55 -29.69
CA ALA A 395 1.80 -11.72 -30.77
C ALA A 395 2.63 -11.82 -32.07
N ALA A 396 3.96 -11.89 -31.93
CA ALA A 396 4.88 -11.99 -33.07
C ALA A 396 4.80 -13.33 -33.84
N LEU A 397 4.17 -14.37 -33.29
CA LEU A 397 4.03 -15.66 -33.96
C LEU A 397 3.05 -15.64 -35.14
N GLY A 398 2.19 -14.62 -35.24
CA GLY A 398 1.20 -14.51 -36.32
C GLY A 398 0.22 -15.69 -36.34
N LEU A 399 -0.20 -16.16 -35.16
CA LEU A 399 -1.13 -17.28 -35.05
C LEU A 399 -2.45 -16.97 -35.80
N PRO A 400 -3.08 -17.96 -36.46
CA PRO A 400 -4.32 -17.73 -37.18
C PRO A 400 -5.54 -17.79 -36.26
N TYR A 401 -6.67 -17.25 -36.72
CA TYR A 401 -7.99 -17.36 -36.08
C TYR A 401 -8.00 -16.89 -34.62
N GLU A 402 -8.80 -17.54 -33.76
CA GLU A 402 -9.00 -17.18 -32.35
C GLU A 402 -7.70 -17.08 -31.54
N PRO A 403 -6.76 -18.04 -31.56
CA PRO A 403 -5.49 -17.88 -30.85
C PRO A 403 -4.67 -16.66 -31.32
N GLY A 404 -4.83 -16.26 -32.58
CA GLY A 404 -4.22 -15.05 -33.14
C GLY A 404 -4.81 -13.76 -32.61
N ALA A 405 -6.14 -13.70 -32.45
CA ALA A 405 -6.83 -12.56 -31.85
C ALA A 405 -6.47 -12.43 -30.36
N LEU A 406 -6.42 -13.56 -29.64
CA LEU A 406 -6.01 -13.57 -28.23
C LEU A 406 -4.54 -13.18 -28.05
N ALA A 407 -3.64 -13.71 -28.90
CA ALA A 407 -2.23 -13.32 -28.93
C ALA A 407 -2.06 -11.81 -29.13
N PHE A 408 -2.85 -11.22 -30.03
CA PHE A 408 -2.85 -9.79 -30.29
C PHE A 408 -3.31 -8.99 -29.07
N ARG A 409 -4.45 -9.34 -28.45
CA ARG A 409 -4.96 -8.69 -27.24
C ARG A 409 -3.97 -8.79 -26.07
N LEU A 410 -3.37 -9.96 -25.86
CA LEU A 410 -2.33 -10.15 -24.85
C LEU A 410 -1.09 -9.28 -25.12
N GLY A 411 -0.65 -9.19 -26.38
CA GLY A 411 0.46 -8.31 -26.75
C GLY A 411 0.16 -6.82 -26.54
N LEU A 412 -1.09 -6.38 -26.64
CA LEU A 412 -1.48 -5.00 -26.35
C LEU A 412 -1.43 -4.64 -24.85
N LEU A 413 -1.40 -5.63 -23.96
CA LEU A 413 -1.21 -5.44 -22.53
C LEU A 413 0.27 -5.36 -22.11
N SER A 414 1.20 -5.67 -23.04
CA SER A 414 2.66 -5.61 -22.78
C SER A 414 3.24 -4.20 -22.98
N GLU A 415 4.50 -4.00 -22.60
CA GLU A 415 5.20 -2.73 -22.84
C GLU A 415 5.35 -2.42 -24.34
N GLU A 416 5.39 -3.46 -25.19
CA GLU A 416 5.52 -3.37 -26.64
C GLU A 416 4.19 -3.16 -27.38
N PHE A 417 3.12 -2.75 -26.69
CA PHE A 417 1.79 -2.59 -27.27
C PHE A 417 1.76 -1.75 -28.56
N GLU A 418 2.61 -0.71 -28.67
CA GLU A 418 2.72 0.10 -29.89
C GLU A 418 3.24 -0.71 -31.08
N ALA A 419 4.29 -1.50 -30.87
CA ALA A 419 4.90 -2.34 -31.90
C ALA A 419 3.95 -3.47 -32.31
N VAL A 420 3.24 -4.06 -31.34
CA VAL A 420 2.21 -5.07 -31.57
C VAL A 420 1.06 -4.49 -32.43
N ALA A 421 0.57 -3.29 -32.09
CA ALA A 421 -0.47 -2.60 -32.85
C ALA A 421 0.00 -2.15 -34.25
N ALA A 422 1.28 -1.84 -34.42
CA ALA A 422 1.84 -1.49 -35.72
C ALA A 422 1.96 -2.70 -36.66
N ALA A 423 2.26 -3.88 -36.11
CA ALA A 423 2.42 -5.12 -36.87
C ALA A 423 1.09 -5.81 -37.25
N ARG A 424 -0.01 -5.51 -36.55
CA ARG A 424 -1.32 -6.13 -36.80
C ARG A 424 -2.06 -5.46 -37.96
N THR A 425 -2.57 -6.28 -38.88
CA THR A 425 -3.67 -5.87 -39.78
C THR A 425 -4.98 -6.23 -39.07
N PRO A 426 -5.89 -5.27 -38.84
CA PRO A 426 -7.09 -5.54 -38.05
C PRO A 426 -8.03 -6.50 -38.78
N ALA A 427 -8.49 -7.52 -38.08
CA ALA A 427 -9.45 -8.50 -38.59
C ALA A 427 -10.91 -7.96 -38.60
N ASP A 428 -11.25 -7.06 -37.67
CA ASP A 428 -12.61 -6.57 -37.46
C ASP A 428 -12.65 -5.09 -37.01
N LEU A 429 -13.79 -4.65 -36.46
CA LEU A 429 -13.99 -3.30 -35.95
C LEU A 429 -13.36 -3.10 -34.56
N ASP A 430 -13.33 -4.14 -33.71
CA ASP A 430 -12.74 -4.08 -32.37
C ASP A 430 -11.22 -3.96 -32.43
N GLU A 431 -10.57 -4.78 -33.27
CA GLU A 431 -9.12 -4.65 -33.48
C GLU A 431 -8.76 -3.29 -34.09
N ARG A 432 -9.62 -2.71 -34.94
CA ARG A 432 -9.39 -1.35 -35.44
C ARG A 432 -9.41 -0.32 -34.31
N LEU A 433 -10.35 -0.44 -33.36
CA LEU A 433 -10.41 0.43 -32.20
C LEU A 433 -9.18 0.25 -31.31
N LEU A 434 -8.81 -0.98 -30.97
CA LEU A 434 -7.62 -1.29 -30.17
C LEU A 434 -6.33 -0.75 -30.80
N ILE A 435 -6.15 -0.91 -32.11
CA ILE A 435 -5.00 -0.32 -32.83
C ILE A 435 -5.05 1.21 -32.78
N GLY A 436 -6.23 1.82 -32.93
CA GLY A 436 -6.42 3.27 -32.81
C GLY A 436 -6.03 3.79 -31.43
N LEU A 437 -6.46 3.10 -30.37
CA LEU A 437 -6.11 3.43 -28.98
C LEU A 437 -4.61 3.30 -28.72
N ALA A 438 -3.99 2.20 -29.16
CA ALA A 438 -2.55 1.99 -29.04
C ALA A 438 -1.74 3.12 -29.72
N ARG A 439 -2.25 3.65 -30.84
CA ARG A 439 -1.64 4.77 -31.56
C ARG A 439 -2.00 6.15 -31.01
N GLY A 440 -2.94 6.24 -30.06
CA GLY A 440 -3.48 7.51 -29.56
C GLY A 440 -4.29 8.29 -30.60
N ALA A 441 -4.82 7.61 -31.62
CA ALA A 441 -5.49 8.21 -32.75
C ALA A 441 -6.69 7.36 -33.20
N THR A 442 -7.88 7.71 -32.71
CA THR A 442 -9.13 6.99 -33.00
C THR A 442 -10.04 7.71 -34.00
N ALA A 443 -9.60 8.84 -34.54
CA ALA A 443 -10.37 9.61 -35.52
C ALA A 443 -10.74 8.74 -36.74
N GLY A 444 -12.04 8.71 -37.08
CA GLY A 444 -12.55 7.88 -38.18
C GLY A 444 -12.64 6.37 -37.90
N VAL A 445 -12.18 5.91 -36.73
CA VAL A 445 -12.40 4.54 -36.26
C VAL A 445 -13.81 4.43 -35.68
N PRO A 446 -14.65 3.48 -36.14
CA PRO A 446 -15.97 3.25 -35.55
C PRO A 446 -15.86 2.62 -34.15
N ALA A 447 -16.74 3.01 -33.23
CA ALA A 447 -16.93 2.32 -31.95
C ALA A 447 -18.16 1.40 -32.03
N GLN A 448 -18.09 0.27 -31.33
CA GLN A 448 -19.16 -0.74 -31.32
C GLN A 448 -20.06 -0.65 -30.08
N ASP A 449 -19.58 0.00 -29.01
CA ASP A 449 -20.23 0.08 -27.71
C ASP A 449 -20.06 1.46 -27.05
N GLN A 450 -20.62 1.63 -25.86
CA GLN A 450 -20.57 2.89 -25.13
C GLN A 450 -19.15 3.22 -24.65
N LEU A 451 -18.39 2.23 -24.17
CA LEU A 451 -17.01 2.44 -23.74
C LEU A 451 -16.12 2.88 -24.91
N GLY A 452 -16.24 2.26 -26.08
CA GLY A 452 -15.54 2.67 -27.28
C GLY A 452 -15.88 4.10 -27.70
N LEU A 453 -17.15 4.53 -27.61
CA LEU A 453 -17.54 5.91 -27.89
C LEU A 453 -16.91 6.91 -26.91
N VAL A 454 -16.83 6.54 -25.63
CA VAL A 454 -16.20 7.34 -24.56
C VAL A 454 -14.70 7.48 -24.80
N LEU A 455 -14.00 6.39 -25.09
CA LEU A 455 -12.57 6.42 -25.37
C LEU A 455 -12.26 7.19 -26.66
N LYS A 456 -13.13 7.13 -27.67
CA LYS A 456 -12.99 7.97 -28.86
C LYS A 456 -13.07 9.47 -28.54
N GLN A 457 -13.91 9.89 -27.59
CA GLN A 457 -13.95 11.31 -27.17
C GLN A 457 -12.60 11.75 -26.60
N VAL A 458 -11.85 10.84 -25.99
CA VAL A 458 -10.50 11.09 -25.49
C VAL A 458 -9.49 11.14 -26.64
N PHE A 459 -9.49 10.18 -27.57
CA PHE A 459 -8.39 10.00 -28.55
C PHE A 459 -8.67 10.48 -29.98
N ASP A 460 -9.86 11.02 -30.29
CA ASP A 460 -10.15 11.59 -31.61
C ASP A 460 -9.40 12.91 -31.85
N ALA A 461 -9.04 13.63 -30.79
CA ALA A 461 -8.21 14.83 -30.85
C ALA A 461 -7.32 14.96 -29.59
N PRO A 462 -6.15 15.61 -29.67
CA PRO A 462 -5.39 15.97 -28.47
C PRO A 462 -6.14 16.97 -27.58
N PRO A 463 -5.97 16.91 -26.24
CA PRO A 463 -6.60 17.87 -25.33
C PRO A 463 -6.05 19.29 -25.56
N ALA A 464 -6.92 20.23 -25.91
CA ALA A 464 -6.54 21.62 -26.19
C ALA A 464 -6.42 22.49 -24.92
N ALA A 465 -7.03 22.05 -23.81
CA ALA A 465 -7.06 22.78 -22.54
C ALA A 465 -7.14 21.80 -21.37
N VAL A 466 -6.85 22.30 -20.17
CA VAL A 466 -7.00 21.56 -18.91
C VAL A 466 -8.48 21.15 -18.72
N PRO A 467 -8.78 19.85 -18.46
CA PRO A 467 -10.14 19.42 -18.16
C PRO A 467 -10.72 20.15 -16.94
N ALA A 468 -12.00 20.49 -17.00
CA ALA A 468 -12.66 21.37 -16.03
C ALA A 468 -12.43 21.01 -14.54
N PRO A 469 -12.47 19.73 -14.12
CA PRO A 469 -12.24 19.35 -12.72
C PRO A 469 -10.86 19.73 -12.18
N TYR A 470 -9.84 19.87 -13.04
CA TYR A 470 -8.45 20.08 -12.63
C TYR A 470 -7.93 21.50 -12.88
N GLN A 471 -8.76 22.39 -13.43
CA GLN A 471 -8.36 23.77 -13.76
C GLN A 471 -7.88 24.56 -12.53
N ALA A 472 -8.46 24.30 -11.36
CA ALA A 472 -8.08 24.96 -10.11
C ALA A 472 -6.75 24.43 -9.52
N LEU A 473 -6.31 23.24 -9.94
CA LEU A 473 -5.08 22.62 -9.45
C LEU A 473 -3.88 23.04 -10.28
N LEU A 474 -4.03 23.18 -11.59
CA LEU A 474 -2.92 23.47 -12.49
C LEU A 474 -2.62 24.98 -12.64
N PRO A 475 -1.34 25.35 -12.85
CA PRO A 475 -0.17 24.48 -12.97
C PRO A 475 0.49 24.11 -11.63
N GLY A 476 0.09 24.71 -10.50
CA GLY A 476 0.82 24.67 -9.24
C GLY A 476 0.71 23.38 -8.41
N GLN A 477 -0.27 22.54 -8.70
CA GLN A 477 -0.62 21.34 -7.92
C GLN A 477 -0.69 20.09 -8.80
N LEU A 478 0.30 19.89 -9.67
CA LEU A 478 0.32 18.80 -10.64
C LEU A 478 0.22 17.43 -9.98
N GLY A 479 0.94 17.18 -8.89
CA GLY A 479 0.88 15.90 -8.17
C GLY A 479 -0.52 15.56 -7.66
N LEU A 480 -1.23 16.53 -7.06
CA LEU A 480 -2.61 16.34 -6.63
C LEU A 480 -3.57 16.14 -7.81
N ALA A 481 -3.34 16.84 -8.92
CA ALA A 481 -4.12 16.66 -10.13
C ALA A 481 -3.94 15.24 -10.70
N LEU A 482 -2.71 14.72 -10.73
CA LEU A 482 -2.44 13.35 -11.19
C LEU A 482 -3.06 12.29 -10.27
N LEU A 483 -2.96 12.45 -8.94
CA LEU A 483 -3.65 11.56 -8.00
C LEU A 483 -5.17 11.59 -8.21
N SER A 484 -5.75 12.77 -8.46
CA SER A 484 -7.18 12.89 -8.77
C SER A 484 -7.54 12.24 -10.11
N ALA A 485 -6.67 12.31 -11.11
CA ALA A 485 -6.86 11.65 -12.40
C ALA A 485 -6.83 10.12 -12.28
N ILE A 486 -5.94 9.60 -11.43
CA ILE A 486 -5.85 8.18 -11.10
C ILE A 486 -7.16 7.69 -10.47
N ASP A 487 -7.67 8.40 -9.45
CA ASP A 487 -8.97 8.10 -8.81
C ASP A 487 -10.11 8.13 -9.84
N ASP A 488 -10.13 9.13 -10.72
CA ASP A 488 -11.17 9.27 -11.75
C ASP A 488 -11.12 8.17 -12.82
N VAL A 489 -9.94 7.72 -13.25
CA VAL A 489 -9.81 6.57 -14.16
C VAL A 489 -10.24 5.28 -13.45
N THR A 490 -9.90 5.14 -12.17
CA THR A 490 -10.25 3.97 -11.34
C THR A 490 -11.76 3.84 -11.13
N GLU A 491 -12.43 4.92 -10.76
CA GLU A 491 -13.90 4.96 -10.64
C GLU A 491 -14.56 4.79 -12.00
N GLY A 492 -13.98 5.40 -13.02
CA GLY A 492 -14.47 5.33 -14.37
C GLY A 492 -14.45 3.92 -14.98
N ALA A 493 -13.48 3.09 -14.58
CA ALA A 493 -13.44 1.67 -14.92
C ALA A 493 -14.66 0.88 -14.39
N LYS A 494 -15.42 1.44 -13.44
CA LYS A 494 -16.64 0.86 -12.84
C LYS A 494 -17.93 1.44 -13.45
N GLY A 495 -17.81 2.24 -14.51
CA GLY A 495 -18.94 2.75 -15.29
C GLY A 495 -19.16 4.27 -15.23
N ASP A 496 -18.38 5.03 -14.45
CA ASP A 496 -18.43 6.51 -14.45
C ASP A 496 -17.63 7.09 -15.64
N TYR A 497 -18.19 6.96 -16.84
CA TYR A 497 -17.52 7.39 -18.07
C TYR A 497 -17.10 8.86 -18.11
N PRO A 498 -17.87 9.84 -17.61
CA PRO A 498 -17.40 11.23 -17.51
C PRO A 498 -16.07 11.38 -16.76
N ARG A 499 -15.86 10.61 -15.68
CA ARG A 499 -14.58 10.60 -14.96
C ARG A 499 -13.45 10.00 -15.78
N VAL A 500 -13.69 8.87 -16.49
CA VAL A 500 -12.71 8.30 -17.44
C VAL A 500 -12.23 9.36 -18.43
N VAL A 501 -13.16 10.09 -19.04
CA VAL A 501 -12.83 11.10 -20.06
C VAL A 501 -11.95 12.21 -19.46
N ASN A 502 -12.31 12.71 -18.27
CA ASN A 502 -11.54 13.77 -17.62
C ASN A 502 -10.15 13.28 -17.21
N GLY A 503 -10.06 12.14 -16.53
CA GLY A 503 -8.80 11.57 -16.06
C GLY A 503 -7.84 11.27 -17.21
N LEU A 504 -8.30 10.55 -18.24
CA LEU A 504 -7.45 10.25 -19.40
C LEU A 504 -7.03 11.53 -20.15
N ASN A 505 -7.92 12.51 -20.33
CA ASN A 505 -7.54 13.78 -20.95
C ASN A 505 -6.51 14.56 -20.12
N LEU A 506 -6.57 14.49 -18.79
CA LEU A 506 -5.55 15.12 -17.95
C LEU A 506 -4.19 14.44 -18.10
N LEU A 507 -4.16 13.09 -18.11
CA LEU A 507 -2.93 12.35 -18.35
C LEU A 507 -2.30 12.73 -19.70
N ARG A 508 -3.10 12.79 -20.76
CA ARG A 508 -2.64 13.24 -22.09
C ARG A 508 -2.16 14.69 -22.09
N TYR A 509 -2.90 15.60 -21.45
CA TYR A 509 -2.56 17.02 -21.37
C TYR A 509 -1.21 17.25 -20.66
N THR A 510 -0.89 16.42 -19.67
CA THR A 510 0.34 16.50 -18.87
C THR A 510 1.51 15.72 -19.49
N GLY A 511 1.33 15.12 -20.67
CA GLY A 511 2.38 14.40 -21.40
C GLY A 511 2.47 12.90 -21.09
N LEU A 512 1.58 12.36 -20.25
CA LEU A 512 1.50 10.94 -19.91
C LEU A 512 0.67 10.15 -20.96
N GLU A 513 0.96 10.37 -22.25
CA GLU A 513 0.22 9.78 -23.38
C GLU A 513 0.32 8.25 -23.38
N THR A 514 1.48 7.69 -23.04
CA THR A 514 1.66 6.23 -22.96
C THR A 514 0.79 5.62 -21.86
N LEU A 515 0.73 6.23 -20.69
CA LEU A 515 -0.12 5.78 -19.60
C LEU A 515 -1.61 5.85 -19.99
N ALA A 516 -2.05 6.97 -20.58
CA ALA A 516 -3.43 7.13 -21.01
C ALA A 516 -3.86 6.06 -22.03
N ARG A 517 -2.98 5.73 -22.98
CA ARG A 517 -3.24 4.70 -24.00
C ARG A 517 -3.28 3.30 -23.40
N ARG A 518 -2.34 2.97 -22.50
CA ARG A 518 -2.33 1.67 -21.80
C ARG A 518 -3.59 1.50 -20.94
N ALA A 519 -3.96 2.50 -20.15
CA ALA A 519 -5.18 2.47 -19.37
C ALA A 519 -6.44 2.30 -20.25
N ALA A 520 -6.50 2.97 -21.40
CA ALA A 520 -7.60 2.79 -22.35
C ALA A 520 -7.66 1.39 -22.98
N LEU A 521 -6.51 0.79 -23.28
CA LEU A 521 -6.45 -0.60 -23.75
C LEU A 521 -6.90 -1.57 -22.65
N GLU A 522 -6.45 -1.38 -21.43
CA GLU A 522 -6.83 -2.20 -20.28
C GLU A 522 -8.32 -2.11 -19.96
N LEU A 523 -8.94 -0.94 -20.08
CA LEU A 523 -10.40 -0.75 -19.95
C LEU A 523 -11.18 -1.63 -20.93
N VAL A 524 -10.68 -1.79 -22.16
CA VAL A 524 -11.35 -2.59 -23.21
C VAL A 524 -11.01 -4.07 -23.10
N ILE A 525 -9.78 -4.42 -22.74
CA ILE A 525 -9.30 -5.81 -22.79
C ILE A 525 -9.59 -6.58 -21.49
N LEU A 526 -9.43 -5.95 -20.33
CA LEU A 526 -9.51 -6.64 -19.04
C LEU A 526 -10.93 -6.74 -18.49
N GLU A 527 -11.91 -6.06 -19.11
CA GLU A 527 -13.35 -6.10 -18.78
C GLU A 527 -13.63 -6.21 -17.26
N ARG A 528 -13.01 -5.35 -16.44
CA ARG A 528 -13.11 -5.37 -14.96
C ARG A 528 -14.46 -4.88 -14.42
N ASN A 529 -15.52 -5.10 -15.17
CA ASN A 529 -16.89 -4.72 -14.84
C ASN A 529 -17.46 -5.71 -13.82
N GLY A 530 -16.99 -5.66 -12.56
CA GLY A 530 -17.65 -6.19 -11.36
C GLY A 530 -18.19 -7.61 -11.41
#